data_AF-U6DWM2-F1
#
_entry.id   AF-U6DWM2-F1
#
_cell.length_a   1.000
_cell.length_b   1.000
_cell.length_c   1.000
_cell.angle_alpha   90.00
_cell.angle_beta   90.00
_cell.angle_gamma   90.00
#
_symmetry.space_group_name_H-M   'P 1'
#
loop_
_entity.id
_entity.type
_entity.pdbx_description
1 polymer ?
#
loop_
_entity_poly.entity_id
_entity_poly.type
_entity_poly.pdbx_seq_one_letter_code
_entity_poly.pdbx_strand_id
1 'polypeptide(L)'
;FTFDDLGQNDLLCDQISLVRLFNGTLNNNGLVQFRILSTWHVACADNWTTQISNDVCQLLGLGSGNSSMTVFSTGSGPFVKLSTAPNGSLLLTPSEQCFQDSLILLQCNGKSCGNKPA
;
A
#
# COMPACT_ATOMS: atom_id res chain seq x y z
N PHE A 1 -18.09 -6.59 17.68
CA PHE A 1 -17.38 -5.31 17.53
C PHE A 1 -17.92 -4.62 16.30
N THR A 2 -19.11 -4.02 16.41
CA THR A 2 -19.71 -3.20 15.36
C THR A 2 -19.35 -1.75 15.65
N PHE A 3 -18.77 -1.09 14.65
CA PHE A 3 -18.32 0.30 14.70
C PHE A 3 -19.50 1.22 14.39
N ASP A 4 -20.45 1.34 15.32
CA ASP A 4 -21.60 2.23 15.15
C ASP A 4 -21.95 2.89 16.49
N ASP A 5 -21.04 3.68 17.09
CA ASP A 5 -21.45 4.70 18.07
C ASP A 5 -20.33 5.70 18.43
N LEU A 6 -19.87 6.52 17.48
CA LEU A 6 -19.21 7.81 17.83
C LEU A 6 -19.53 8.87 16.76
N GLY A 7 -20.60 9.61 17.00
CA GLY A 7 -20.95 10.84 16.29
C GLY A 7 -19.98 11.98 16.60
N GLN A 8 -18.78 11.93 16.03
CA GLN A 8 -17.90 13.10 15.89
C GLN A 8 -17.92 13.52 14.41
N ASN A 9 -18.77 14.49 14.09
CA ASN A 9 -18.85 15.12 12.78
C ASN A 9 -17.47 15.72 12.41
N ASP A 10 -16.98 15.36 11.21
CA ASP A 10 -15.90 16.02 10.45
C ASP A 10 -14.41 15.68 10.73
N LEU A 11 -14.09 14.46 11.20
CA LEU A 11 -12.68 14.03 11.40
C LEU A 11 -12.28 12.68 10.77
N LEU A 12 -13.12 12.10 9.92
CA LEU A 12 -12.84 10.82 9.24
C LEU A 12 -12.59 10.95 7.73
N CYS A 13 -12.59 12.18 7.21
CA CYS A 13 -12.23 12.48 5.81
C CYS A 13 -10.87 13.18 5.69
N ASP A 14 -10.14 13.37 6.80
CA ASP A 14 -8.71 13.70 6.75
C ASP A 14 -7.91 12.40 6.79
N GLN A 15 -7.81 11.79 5.60
CA GLN A 15 -6.59 11.15 5.10
C GLN A 15 -5.59 10.66 6.17
N ILE A 16 -5.98 9.71 7.03
CA ILE A 16 -4.98 8.77 7.52
C ILE A 16 -4.66 7.94 6.28
N SER A 17 -3.73 8.41 5.44
CA SER A 17 -3.25 7.64 4.30
C SER A 17 -2.64 6.37 4.88
N LEU A 18 -3.45 5.31 4.95
CA LEU A 18 -3.06 4.03 5.53
C LEU A 18 -1.98 3.36 4.68
N VAL A 19 -1.75 3.86 3.48
CA VAL A 19 -0.72 3.44 2.55
C VAL A 19 0.07 4.64 2.03
N ARG A 20 1.38 4.47 1.85
CA ARG A 20 2.25 5.43 1.18
C ARG A 20 3.37 4.72 0.43
N LEU A 21 3.95 5.42 -0.56
CA LEU A 21 5.20 5.01 -1.19
C LEU A 21 6.37 5.68 -0.46
N PHE A 22 7.38 4.91 -0.10
CA PHE A 22 8.59 5.36 0.59
C PHE A 22 9.82 5.08 -0.27
N ASN A 23 10.82 5.96 -0.19
CA ASN A 23 12.09 5.80 -0.91
C ASN A 23 11.94 5.62 -2.44
N GLY A 24 11.01 6.39 -3.01
CA GLY A 24 10.77 6.48 -4.44
C GLY A 24 11.63 7.53 -5.13
N THR A 25 12.03 7.29 -6.37
CA THR A 25 12.60 8.33 -7.25
C THR A 25 11.54 9.24 -7.85
N LEU A 26 10.30 8.75 -7.97
CA LEU A 26 9.14 9.46 -8.49
C LEU A 26 7.98 9.35 -7.50
N ASN A 27 7.05 10.30 -7.54
CA ASN A 27 5.88 10.32 -6.65
C ASN A 27 4.94 9.10 -6.83
N ASN A 28 5.15 8.32 -7.89
CA ASN A 28 4.38 7.14 -8.25
C ASN A 28 5.19 5.85 -8.19
N ASN A 29 6.40 5.87 -7.60
CA ASN A 29 7.23 4.69 -7.40
C ASN A 29 7.77 4.66 -5.97
N GLY A 30 7.94 3.49 -5.37
CA GLY A 30 8.64 3.32 -4.10
C GLY A 30 8.28 2.04 -3.38
N LEU A 31 8.92 1.83 -2.22
CA LEU A 31 8.54 0.79 -1.28
C LEU A 31 7.16 1.08 -0.70
N VAL A 32 6.29 0.09 -0.69
CA VAL A 32 4.95 0.25 -0.13
C VAL A 32 5.02 0.16 1.39
N GLN A 33 4.47 1.16 2.08
CA GLN A 33 4.35 1.16 3.53
C GLN A 33 2.89 1.31 3.96
N PHE A 34 2.49 0.58 5.00
CA PHE A 34 1.19 0.67 5.63
C PHE A 34 1.25 1.17 7.06
N ARG A 35 0.27 1.97 7.47
CA ARG A 35 0.18 2.47 8.85
C ARG A 35 -0.71 1.55 9.69
N ILE A 36 -0.11 0.88 10.67
CA ILE A 36 -0.79 -0.03 11.62
C ILE A 36 -0.50 0.47 13.03
N LEU A 37 -1.54 0.74 13.83
CA LEU A 37 -1.39 1.20 15.22
C LEU A 37 -0.40 2.37 15.38
N SER A 38 -0.42 3.32 14.44
CA SER A 38 0.49 4.47 14.32
C SER A 38 1.93 4.21 13.88
N THR A 39 2.31 2.96 13.61
CA THR A 39 3.64 2.58 13.09
C THR A 39 3.56 2.30 11.59
N TRP A 40 4.63 2.63 10.86
CA TRP A 40 4.74 2.34 9.43
C TRP A 40 5.42 0.99 9.22
N HIS A 41 4.72 0.08 8.55
CA HIS A 41 5.20 -1.25 8.21
C HIS A 41 5.55 -1.33 6.73
N VAL A 42 6.69 -1.89 6.36
CA VAL A 42 7.08 -2.08 4.96
C VAL A 42 6.47 -3.38 4.40
N ALA A 43 5.92 -3.34 3.19
CA ALA A 43 5.30 -4.49 2.57
C ALA A 43 6.34 -5.52 2.07
N CYS A 44 6.13 -6.78 2.44
CA CYS A 44 6.91 -7.91 1.95
C CYS A 44 6.49 -8.31 0.53
N ALA A 45 7.43 -8.88 -0.23
CA ALA A 45 7.16 -9.43 -1.57
C ALA A 45 6.53 -10.84 -1.55
N ASP A 46 6.61 -11.57 -0.43
CA ASP A 46 6.27 -13.00 -0.29
C ASP A 46 4.95 -13.44 -0.96
N ASN A 47 3.86 -12.70 -0.72
CA ASN A 47 2.52 -12.99 -1.24
C ASN A 47 1.99 -11.84 -2.13
N TRP A 48 2.91 -11.04 -2.67
CA TRP A 48 2.54 -9.88 -3.45
C TRP A 48 2.02 -10.30 -4.83
N THR A 49 0.83 -9.83 -5.19
CA THR A 49 0.20 -10.14 -6.47
C THR A 49 -0.10 -8.87 -7.25
N THR A 50 -0.33 -9.02 -8.56
CA THR A 50 -0.75 -7.91 -9.44
C THR A 50 -2.08 -7.29 -9.00
N GLN A 51 -2.98 -8.08 -8.39
CA GLN A 51 -4.21 -7.59 -7.81
C GLN A 51 -3.93 -6.66 -6.63
N ILE A 52 -3.06 -7.08 -5.70
CA ILE A 52 -2.65 -6.25 -4.56
C ILE A 52 -2.01 -4.95 -5.06
N SER A 53 -1.14 -5.01 -6.08
CA SER A 53 -0.58 -3.81 -6.71
C SER A 53 -1.68 -2.85 -7.21
N ASN A 54 -2.72 -3.36 -7.86
CA ASN A 54 -3.83 -2.54 -8.37
C ASN A 54 -4.59 -1.87 -7.23
N ASP A 55 -4.96 -2.64 -6.21
CA ASP A 55 -5.71 -2.15 -5.07
C ASP A 55 -4.91 -1.07 -4.33
N VAL A 56 -3.59 -1.26 -4.17
CA VAL A 56 -2.70 -0.27 -3.56
C VAL A 56 -2.57 1.00 -4.41
N CYS A 57 -2.40 0.87 -5.73
CA CYS A 57 -2.35 2.04 -6.61
C CYS A 57 -3.66 2.84 -6.55
N GLN A 58 -4.81 2.18 -6.46
CA GLN A 58 -6.10 2.84 -6.27
C GLN A 58 -6.21 3.53 -4.91
N LEU A 59 -5.73 2.90 -3.83
CA LEU A 59 -5.68 3.49 -2.50
C LEU A 59 -4.80 4.75 -2.44
N LEU A 60 -3.73 4.79 -3.24
CA LEU A 60 -2.86 5.96 -3.42
C LEU A 60 -3.47 7.03 -4.35
N GLY A 61 -4.64 6.78 -4.95
CA GLY A 61 -5.28 7.68 -5.91
C GLY A 61 -4.61 7.69 -7.30
N LEU A 62 -3.75 6.71 -7.59
CA LEU A 62 -3.04 6.55 -8.86
C LEU A 62 -3.86 5.71 -9.86
N GLY A 63 -3.35 5.54 -11.09
CA GLY A 63 -4.02 4.76 -12.12
C GLY A 63 -4.04 3.26 -11.85
N SER A 64 -4.82 2.52 -12.65
CA SER A 64 -4.92 1.05 -12.61
C SER A 64 -3.74 0.34 -13.31
N GLY A 65 -2.80 1.07 -13.90
CA GLY A 65 -1.56 0.48 -14.40
C GLY A 65 -0.53 0.40 -13.28
N ASN A 66 0.12 -0.74 -13.11
CA ASN A 66 1.18 -0.90 -12.12
C ASN A 66 2.33 -1.76 -12.63
N SER A 67 3.46 -1.66 -11.96
CA SER A 67 4.63 -2.51 -12.09
C SER A 67 5.20 -2.73 -10.71
N SER A 68 5.44 -3.98 -10.33
CA SER A 68 6.00 -4.33 -9.04
C SER A 68 7.33 -5.04 -9.21
N MET A 69 8.35 -4.60 -8.48
CA MET A 69 9.67 -5.22 -8.43
C MET A 69 9.98 -5.68 -7.02
N THR A 70 10.61 -6.84 -6.90
CA THR A 70 11.13 -7.31 -5.63
C THR A 70 12.52 -6.73 -5.41
N VAL A 71 12.76 -6.25 -4.20
CA VAL A 71 14.05 -5.68 -3.79
C VAL A 71 14.47 -6.28 -2.46
N PHE A 72 15.76 -6.53 -2.30
CA PHE A 72 16.31 -7.06 -1.07
C PHE A 72 16.70 -5.91 -0.15
N SER A 73 16.32 -5.99 1.12
CA SER A 73 16.76 -5.04 2.14
C SER A 73 17.52 -5.79 3.22
N THR A 74 18.55 -5.15 3.78
CA THR A 74 19.27 -5.69 4.95
C THR A 74 18.76 -5.10 6.26
N GLY A 75 17.70 -4.30 6.21
CA GLY A 75 17.14 -3.63 7.38
C GLY A 75 16.16 -4.53 8.13
N SER A 76 16.22 -4.51 9.47
CA SER A 76 15.16 -5.04 10.32
C SER A 76 14.17 -3.92 10.64
N GLY A 77 12.89 -4.15 10.41
CA GLY A 77 11.86 -3.17 10.70
C GLY A 77 10.50 -3.82 10.87
N PRO A 78 9.49 -3.04 11.28
CA PRO A 78 8.12 -3.50 11.20
C PRO A 78 7.78 -3.80 9.73
N PHE A 79 7.44 -5.04 9.43
CA PHE A 79 6.99 -5.46 8.11
C PHE A 79 5.50 -5.80 8.13
N VAL A 80 4.91 -5.87 6.94
CA VAL A 80 3.54 -6.32 6.75
C VAL A 80 3.46 -7.23 5.53
N LYS A 81 2.76 -8.35 5.69
CA LYS A 81 2.41 -9.27 4.61
C LYS A 81 1.00 -8.94 4.15
N LEU A 82 0.84 -8.78 2.85
CA LEU A 82 -0.45 -8.57 2.22
C LEU A 82 -0.95 -9.87 1.61
N SER A 83 -2.23 -10.13 1.79
CA SER A 83 -2.93 -11.20 1.10
C SER A 83 -4.34 -10.76 0.73
N THR A 84 -4.87 -11.31 -0.35
CA THR A 84 -6.27 -11.07 -0.73
C THR A 84 -7.16 -12.03 0.04
N ALA A 85 -8.08 -11.50 0.83
CA ALA A 85 -9.07 -12.29 1.55
C ALA A 85 -10.13 -12.86 0.58
N PRO A 86 -10.87 -13.92 0.94
CA PRO A 86 -11.89 -14.54 0.07
C PRO A 86 -13.01 -13.58 -0.35
N ASN A 87 -13.25 -12.53 0.44
CA ASN A 87 -14.22 -11.47 0.16
C ASN A 87 -13.65 -10.36 -0.76
N GLY A 88 -12.43 -10.51 -1.27
CA GLY A 88 -11.74 -9.53 -2.11
C GLY A 88 -11.11 -8.35 -1.37
N SER A 89 -11.13 -8.34 -0.03
CA SER A 89 -10.47 -7.30 0.77
C SER A 89 -8.98 -7.54 0.92
N LEU A 90 -8.18 -6.48 1.06
CA LEU A 90 -6.76 -6.59 1.42
C LEU A 90 -6.63 -6.91 2.92
N LEU A 91 -5.96 -8.02 3.23
CA LEU A 91 -5.61 -8.42 4.59
C LEU A 91 -4.16 -8.02 4.88
N LEU A 92 -3.96 -7.26 5.96
CA LEU A 92 -2.65 -6.83 6.43
C LEU A 92 -2.24 -7.67 7.64
N THR A 93 -1.16 -8.43 7.52
CA THR A 93 -0.61 -9.24 8.61
C THR A 93 0.76 -8.69 9.01
N PRO A 94 0.90 -8.08 10.20
CA PRO A 94 2.20 -7.64 10.71
C PRO A 94 3.21 -8.80 10.78
N SER A 95 4.46 -8.52 10.43
CA SER A 95 5.56 -9.49 10.48
C SER A 95 6.84 -8.80 10.95
N GLU A 96 7.68 -9.50 11.71
CA GLU A 96 9.00 -8.99 12.11
C GLU A 96 10.08 -9.22 11.05
N GLN A 97 9.80 -10.10 10.08
CA GLN A 97 10.69 -10.44 8.97
C GLN A 97 9.89 -10.83 7.72
N CYS A 98 10.40 -10.46 6.55
CA CYS A 98 9.93 -10.95 5.25
C CYS A 98 10.70 -12.21 4.87
N PHE A 99 10.17 -13.03 3.96
CA PHE A 99 10.94 -14.16 3.45
C PHE A 99 12.12 -13.65 2.62
N GLN A 100 13.33 -14.07 2.98
CA GLN A 100 14.59 -13.64 2.33
C GLN A 100 14.79 -12.11 2.31
N ASP A 101 14.22 -11.39 3.28
CA ASP A 101 14.25 -9.93 3.35
C ASP A 101 13.80 -9.24 2.05
N SER A 102 12.85 -9.89 1.37
CA SER A 102 12.31 -9.43 0.09
C SER A 102 11.17 -8.43 0.33
N LEU A 103 11.39 -7.20 -0.11
CA LEU A 103 10.44 -6.11 -0.07
C LEU A 103 9.87 -5.85 -1.46
N ILE A 104 8.71 -5.20 -1.48
CA ILE A 104 8.08 -4.82 -2.74
C ILE A 104 8.24 -3.33 -3.04
N LEU A 105 8.82 -3.07 -4.20
CA LEU A 105 8.82 -1.77 -4.84
C LEU A 105 7.63 -1.71 -5.82
N LEU A 106 6.69 -0.81 -5.57
CA LEU A 106 5.54 -0.59 -6.42
C LEU A 106 5.70 0.70 -7.20
N GLN A 107 5.54 0.58 -8.52
CA GLN A 107 5.40 1.69 -9.43
C GLN A 107 3.99 1.70 -10.00
N CYS A 108 3.21 2.72 -9.66
CA CYS A 108 1.91 2.94 -10.28
C CYS A 108 2.07 3.86 -11.49
N ASN A 109 1.32 3.63 -12.54
CA ASN A 109 1.22 4.58 -13.62
C ASN A 109 0.43 5.80 -13.13
N GLY A 110 0.93 6.99 -13.46
CA GLY A 110 0.15 8.21 -13.27
C GLY A 110 -1.18 8.05 -13.98
N LYS A 111 -2.27 8.54 -13.37
CA LYS A 111 -3.54 8.67 -14.08
C LYS A 111 -3.26 9.59 -15.27
N SER A 112 -3.35 9.07 -16.50
CA SER A 112 -3.43 9.92 -17.68
C SER A 112 -4.73 10.71 -17.54
N CYS A 113 -4.67 11.91 -16.97
CA CYS A 113 -5.78 12.83 -17.02
C CYS A 113 -6.09 13.02 -18.50
N GLY A 114 -7.30 12.61 -18.91
CA GLY A 114 -7.75 12.69 -20.29
C GLY A 114 -7.47 14.09 -20.83
N ASN A 115 -6.91 14.15 -22.04
CA ASN A 115 -6.69 15.37 -22.79
C ASN A 115 -7.87 16.32 -22.59
N LYS A 116 -7.58 17.54 -22.14
CA LYS A 116 -8.55 18.63 -22.19
C LYS A 116 -8.87 18.84 -23.67
N PRO A 117 -10.09 18.53 -24.17
CA PRO A 117 -10.44 18.98 -25.51
C PRO A 117 -10.43 20.51 -25.47
N ALA A 118 -9.71 21.09 -26.42
CA ALA A 118 -9.65 22.53 -26.66
C ALA A 118 -11.01 23.09 -27.05
#